data_AF-A0A8J8PSI0-F1
#
_entry.id   AF-A0A8J8PSI0-F1
#
_cell.length_a   1.000
_cell.length_b   1.000
_cell.length_c   1.000
_cell.angle_alpha   90.00
_cell.angle_beta   90.00
_cell.angle_gamma   90.00
#
_symmetry.space_group_name_H-M   'P 1'
#
loop_
_entity.id
_entity.type
_entity.pdbx_description
1 polymer ?
#
loop_
_entity_poly.entity_id
_entity_poly.type
_entity_poly.pdbx_seq_one_letter_code
_entity_poly.pdbx_strand_id
1 'polypeptide(L)' 'MEREVRRMLDKAERMVDRCLNCGNLECDECEEARQLLDEIRDMIRSIDDERAAKRFSIILDDLESKLENLG' A
#
# COMPACT_ATOMS: atom_id res chain seq x y z
N MET A 1 12.26 -3.25 -10.91
CA MET A 1 11.77 -3.28 -9.52
C MET A 1 11.35 -1.89 -9.00
N GLU A 2 12.26 -0.98 -8.66
CA GLU A 2 11.90 0.24 -7.90
C GLU A 2 10.84 1.13 -8.57
N ARG A 3 10.93 1.34 -9.89
CA ARG A 3 9.94 2.13 -10.64
C ARG A 3 8.55 1.50 -10.62
N GLU A 4 8.49 0.18 -10.56
CA GLU A 4 7.24 -0.59 -10.53
C GLU A 4 6.61 -0.53 -9.16
N VAL A 5 7.41 -0.78 -8.10
CA VAL A 5 6.99 -0.58 -6.70
C VAL A 5 6.48 0.84 -6.48
N ARG A 6 7.15 1.85 -7.03
CA ARG A 6 6.69 3.23 -6.92
C ARG A 6 5.33 3.46 -7.59
N ARG A 7 5.12 2.94 -8.80
CA ARG A 7 3.83 3.04 -9.49
C ARG A 7 2.71 2.32 -8.74
N MET A 8 3.02 1.18 -8.12
CA MET A 8 2.07 0.42 -7.32
C MET A 8 1.75 1.15 -6.02
N LEU A 9 2.73 1.77 -5.35
CA LEU A 9 2.50 2.65 -4.20
C LEU A 9 1.59 3.84 -4.57
N ASP A 10 1.84 4.51 -5.69
CA ASP A 10 0.98 5.61 -6.18
C ASP A 10 -0.45 5.13 -6.51
N LYS A 11 -0.62 3.84 -6.86
CA LYS A 11 -1.94 3.23 -7.06
C LYS A 11 -2.59 2.90 -5.72
N ALA A 12 -1.84 2.30 -4.80
CA ALA A 12 -2.29 1.92 -3.47
C ALA A 12 -2.74 3.14 -2.67
N GLU A 13 -1.99 4.25 -2.70
CA GLU A 13 -2.38 5.51 -2.05
C GLU A 13 -3.78 5.96 -2.50
N ARG A 14 -4.03 5.98 -3.81
CA ARG A 14 -5.35 6.33 -4.36
C ARG A 14 -6.47 5.35 -3.98
N MET A 15 -6.15 4.08 -3.76
CA MET A 15 -7.13 3.06 -3.35
C MET A 15 -7.44 3.17 -1.87
N VAL A 16 -6.41 3.37 -1.04
CA VAL A 16 -6.53 3.64 0.40
C VAL A 16 -7.36 4.90 0.62
N ASP A 17 -7.12 5.98 -0.13
CA ASP A 17 -7.92 7.20 -0.06
C ASP A 17 -9.40 6.93 -0.42
N ARG A 18 -9.69 6.11 -1.43
CA ARG A 18 -11.07 5.74 -1.78
C ARG A 18 -11.74 4.93 -0.67
N CYS A 19 -11.05 3.92 -0.16
CA CYS A 19 -11.49 3.12 0.98
C CYS A 19 -11.82 4.00 2.20
N LEU A 20 -10.93 4.95 2.56
CA LEU A 20 -11.15 5.90 3.66
C LEU A 20 -12.40 6.75 3.46
N ASN A 21 -12.73 7.10 2.21
CA ASN A 21 -13.91 7.88 1.86
C ASN A 21 -15.19 7.03 1.70
N CYS A 22 -15.08 5.71 1.64
CA CYS A 22 -16.22 4.82 1.41
C CYS A 22 -17.18 4.76 2.62
N GLY A 23 -16.74 5.23 3.80
CA GLY A 23 -17.60 5.46 4.97
C GLY A 23 -18.18 4.21 5.62
N ASN A 24 -17.85 3.02 5.11
CA ASN A 24 -18.24 1.71 5.61
C ASN A 24 -17.10 0.72 5.44
N LEU A 25 -16.94 -0.17 6.43
CA LEU A 25 -15.83 -1.14 6.54
C LEU A 25 -15.85 -2.28 5.50
N GLU A 26 -16.97 -2.46 4.80
CA GLU A 26 -17.18 -3.51 3.79
C GLU A 26 -17.04 -2.98 2.36
N CYS A 27 -16.27 -1.92 2.17
CA CYS A 27 -16.02 -1.41 0.84
C CYS A 27 -15.05 -2.36 0.10
N ASP A 28 -15.46 -2.89 -1.06
CA ASP A 28 -14.61 -3.72 -1.92
C ASP A 28 -13.24 -3.06 -2.18
N GLU A 29 -13.22 -1.72 -2.22
CA GLU A 29 -12.02 -0.90 -2.42
C GLU A 29 -11.00 -1.04 -1.28
N CYS A 30 -11.46 -1.32 -0.05
CA CYS A 30 -10.60 -1.59 1.10
C CYS A 30 -9.95 -2.97 1.00
N GLU A 31 -10.68 -3.98 0.53
CA GLU A 31 -10.15 -5.32 0.32
C GLU A 31 -9.11 -5.31 -0.81
N GLU A 32 -9.44 -4.68 -1.94
CA GLU A 32 -8.51 -4.52 -3.05
C GLU A 32 -7.26 -3.72 -2.65
N ALA A 33 -7.41 -2.70 -1.81
CA ALA A 33 -6.27 -1.94 -1.29
C ALA A 33 -5.36 -2.81 -0.43
N ARG A 34 -5.92 -3.65 0.46
CA ARG A 34 -5.14 -4.58 1.31
C ARG A 34 -4.37 -5.59 0.45
N GLN A 35 -5.01 -6.20 -0.53
CA GLN A 35 -4.37 -7.14 -1.45
C GLN A 35 -3.20 -6.47 -2.21
N LEU A 36 -3.39 -5.24 -2.70
CA LEU A 36 -2.33 -4.51 -3.39
C LEU A 36 -1.15 -4.16 -2.47
N LEU A 37 -1.40 -3.81 -1.20
CA LEU A 37 -0.34 -3.53 -0.24
C LEU A 37 0.51 -4.78 0.06
N ASP A 38 -0.12 -5.96 0.17
CA ASP A 38 0.57 -7.24 0.34
C ASP A 38 1.46 -7.57 -0.88
N GLU A 39 0.97 -7.36 -2.10
CA GLU A 39 1.79 -7.53 -3.31
C GLU A 39 3.00 -6.58 -3.32
N ILE A 40 2.80 -5.31 -2.96
CA ILE A 40 3.88 -4.32 -2.88
C ILE A 40 4.92 -4.75 -1.84
N ARG A 41 4.48 -5.29 -0.69
CA ARG A 41 5.39 -5.79 0.36
C ARG A 41 6.33 -6.86 -0.16
N ASP A 42 5.83 -7.83 -0.89
CA ASP A 42 6.64 -8.90 -1.47
C ASP A 42 7.60 -8.38 -2.56
N MET A 43 7.17 -7.39 -3.34
CA MET A 43 8.04 -6.72 -4.29
C MET A 43 9.16 -5.92 -3.61
N ILE A 44 8.87 -5.22 -2.51
CA ILE A 44 9.87 -4.48 -1.73
C ILE A 44 10.94 -5.43 -1.19
N ARG A 45 10.55 -6.61 -0.70
CA ARG A 45 11.49 -7.65 -0.23
C ARG A 45 12.45 -8.15 -1.32
N SER A 46 12.07 -7.98 -2.58
CA SER A 46 12.86 -8.38 -3.75
C SER A 46 13.78 -7.25 -4.28
N ILE A 47 13.81 -6.09 -3.64
CA ILE A 47 14.69 -4.96 -4.02
C ILE A 47 16.07 -5.15 -3.38
N ASP A 48 17.12 -5.18 -4.20
CA ASP A 48 18.52 -5.30 -3.73
C ASP A 48 19.04 -4.02 -3.04
N ASP A 49 18.55 -2.84 -3.44
CA ASP A 49 18.91 -1.57 -2.80
C ASP A 49 18.17 -1.42 -1.46
N GLU A 50 18.86 -1.72 -0.36
CA GLU A 50 18.33 -1.62 1.00
C GLU A 50 17.78 -0.22 1.34
N ARG A 51 18.38 0.84 0.79
CA ARG A 51 17.97 2.22 1.06
C ARG A 51 16.66 2.53 0.34
N ALA A 52 16.51 2.06 -0.90
CA ALA A 52 15.26 2.16 -1.64
C ALA A 52 14.18 1.30 -0.98
N ALA A 53 14.47 0.04 -0.66
CA ALA A 53 13.56 -0.89 0.01
C ALA A 53 13.02 -0.28 1.32
N LYS A 54 13.90 0.22 2.19
CA LYS A 54 13.51 0.86 3.46
C LYS A 54 12.61 2.07 3.26
N ARG A 55 12.88 2.90 2.24
CA ARG A 55 12.02 4.06 1.92
C ARG A 55 10.63 3.62 1.48
N PHE A 56 10.54 2.57 0.68
CA PHE A 56 9.25 2.04 0.24
C PHE A 56 8.49 1.36 1.38
N SER A 57 9.18 0.64 2.27
CA SER A 57 8.54 0.06 3.47
C SER A 57 7.89 1.14 4.34
N ILE A 58 8.55 2.27 4.57
CA ILE A 58 7.95 3.37 5.37
C ILE A 58 6.66 3.89 4.74
N ILE A 59 6.62 4.04 3.42
CA ILE A 59 5.41 4.49 2.71
C ILE A 59 4.32 3.43 2.81
N LEU A 60 4.68 2.16 2.60
CA LEU A 60 3.75 1.04 2.70
C LEU A 60 3.13 0.94 4.10
N ASP A 61 3.94 1.03 5.15
CA ASP A 61 3.51 0.93 6.55
C ASP A 61 2.55 2.09 6.91
N ASP A 62 2.74 3.30 6.36
CA ASP A 62 1.81 4.43 6.52
C ASP A 62 0.45 4.14 5.87
N LEU A 63 0.44 3.55 4.67
CA LEU A 63 -0.78 3.18 3.96
C LEU A 63 -1.55 2.05 4.69
N GLU A 64 -0.85 1.05 5.20
CA GLU A 64 -1.46 -0.01 6.01
C GLU A 64 -2.03 0.54 7.32
N SER A 65 -1.29 1.41 8.01
CA SER A 65 -1.76 2.07 9.23
C SER A 65 -3.05 2.86 8.99
N LYS A 66 -3.18 3.54 7.84
CA LYS A 66 -4.42 4.24 7.45
C LYS A 66 -5.60 3.28 7.32
N LEU A 67 -5.39 2.10 6.73
CA LEU A 67 -6.44 1.08 6.58
C LEU A 67 -6.81 0.39 7.89
N GLU A 68 -5.87 0.22 8.81
CA GLU A 68 -6.14 -0.35 10.12
C GLU A 68 -6.96 0.60 11.00
N ASN A 69 -6.68 1.91 10.94
CA ASN A 69 -7.44 2.92 11.69
C ASN A 69 -8.88 3.15 11.20
N LEU A 70 -9.31 2.49 10.10
CA LEU A 70 -10.70 2.48 9.67
C LEU A 70 -11.58 1.50 10.46
N GLY A 71 -10.98 0.50 11.12
CA GLY A 71 -11.67 -0.53 11.91
C GLY A 71 -11.75 -0.18 13.39
#